data_AF-A0A1A2GEV3-F1
#
_entry.id   AF-A0A1A2GEV3-F1
#
_cell.length_a   1.000
_cell.length_b   1.000
_cell.length_c   1.000
_cell.angle_alpha   90.00
_cell.angle_beta   90.00
_cell.angle_gamma   90.00
#
_symmetry.space_group_name_H-M   'P 1'
#
loop_
_entity.id
_entity.type
_entity.pdbx_description
1 polymer ?
#
loop_
_entity_poly.entity_id
_entity_poly.type
_entity_poly.pdbx_seq_one_letter_code
_entity_poly.pdbx_strand_id
1 'polypeptide(L)'
;MRVVRLFGAVLAILTAGLLLASPAGAQPPSKITDHITDNTGALTDSGRAAVGSAIDRLYRDRHIQLWVVYVDNFSRFKPENWANQTRSASGMGDHDALLAVATNTKSYVLDVPGLPAAELNALRTNQIDPAVGAKEWSIAAVAAADGLDKSATPPAAPKRNWAPIAIAVIVVVVVIVLVALLALYRRRRRATRDAGQVSIEASDRSPAQALSTADARVRQVADYAARHGDSVGAEARARLEDAKRHLTAARGTQATNEADAIAYANRASTLAAQAQTVANNDVAAAHRTPRRRGTASKR
;
A
#
# COMPACT_ATOMS: atom_id res chain seq x y z
N MET A 1 -76.21 -15.07 2.18
CA MET A 1 -75.39 -15.07 3.41
C MET A 1 -74.05 -15.80 3.23
N ARG A 2 -73.21 -15.44 2.24
CA ARG A 2 -71.90 -16.10 2.04
C ARG A 2 -70.72 -15.13 1.85
N VAL A 3 -70.96 -13.83 1.80
CA VAL A 3 -69.93 -12.81 1.55
C VAL A 3 -69.35 -12.21 2.85
N VAL A 4 -70.05 -12.34 3.98
CA VAL A 4 -69.57 -11.84 5.29
C VAL A 4 -68.51 -12.76 5.92
N ARG A 5 -68.37 -14.01 5.44
CA ARG A 5 -67.40 -14.98 6.00
C ARG A 5 -65.99 -14.91 5.39
N LEU A 6 -65.79 -14.14 4.32
CA LEU A 6 -64.47 -14.02 3.68
C LEU A 6 -63.63 -12.85 4.23
N PHE A 7 -64.25 -11.88 4.91
CA PHE A 7 -63.51 -10.78 5.54
C PHE A 7 -62.88 -11.15 6.90
N GLY A 8 -63.39 -12.18 7.58
CA GLY A 8 -62.80 -12.66 8.84
C GLY A 8 -61.48 -13.42 8.66
N ALA A 9 -61.28 -14.08 7.52
CA ALA A 9 -60.10 -14.91 7.26
C ALA A 9 -58.88 -14.09 6.78
N VAL A 10 -59.09 -12.97 6.08
CA VAL A 10 -58.00 -12.09 5.64
C VAL A 10 -57.47 -11.24 6.81
N LEU A 11 -58.31 -10.92 7.80
CA LEU A 11 -57.89 -10.15 8.99
C LEU A 11 -57.11 -11.00 10.01
N ALA A 12 -57.28 -12.33 10.01
CA ALA A 12 -56.51 -13.25 10.85
C ALA A 12 -55.09 -13.53 10.32
N ILE A 13 -54.87 -13.43 9.00
CA ILE A 13 -53.54 -13.63 8.38
C ILE A 13 -52.69 -12.34 8.49
N LEU A 14 -53.33 -11.16 8.49
CA LEU A 14 -52.64 -9.89 8.72
C LEU A 14 -52.25 -9.64 10.18
N THR A 15 -52.81 -10.37 11.14
CA THR A 15 -52.44 -10.28 12.57
C THR A 15 -51.38 -11.31 12.98
N ALA A 16 -51.23 -12.43 12.25
CA ALA A 16 -50.17 -13.41 12.50
C ALA A 16 -48.80 -13.04 11.89
N GLY A 17 -48.78 -12.16 10.87
CA GLY A 17 -47.54 -11.65 10.25
C GLY A 17 -46.80 -10.59 11.08
N LEU A 18 -47.40 -10.10 12.18
CA LEU A 18 -46.85 -9.02 13.01
C LEU A 18 -46.25 -9.51 14.33
N LEU A 19 -45.87 -10.80 14.43
CA LEU A 19 -45.37 -11.42 15.68
C LEU A 19 -43.89 -11.83 15.66
N LEU A 20 -43.09 -11.35 14.69
CA LEU A 20 -41.62 -11.54 14.70
C LEU A 20 -40.82 -10.23 14.59
N ALA A 21 -41.47 -9.07 14.75
CA ALA A 21 -40.73 -7.85 15.06
C ALA A 21 -40.23 -7.99 16.50
N SER A 22 -39.02 -8.54 16.66
CA SER A 22 -38.27 -8.46 17.91
C SER A 22 -38.37 -7.01 18.40
N PRO A 23 -38.76 -6.76 19.66
CA PRO A 23 -38.86 -5.40 20.14
C PRO A 23 -37.52 -4.72 19.87
N ALA A 24 -37.56 -3.50 19.33
CA ALA A 24 -36.43 -2.61 19.11
C ALA A 24 -35.81 -2.14 20.45
N GLY A 25 -35.58 -3.10 21.35
CA GLY A 25 -34.90 -2.95 22.60
C GLY A 25 -33.44 -3.26 22.35
N ALA A 26 -32.63 -2.22 22.23
CA ALA A 26 -31.48 -2.08 23.10
C ALA A 26 -30.78 -3.38 23.52
N GLN A 27 -29.84 -3.85 22.68
CA GLN A 27 -29.26 -5.20 22.76
C GLN A 27 -28.27 -5.33 23.93
N PRO A 28 -28.50 -6.25 24.89
CA PRO A 28 -27.59 -6.44 26.01
C PRO A 28 -26.27 -7.12 25.57
N PRO A 29 -25.18 -6.94 26.34
CA PRO A 29 -23.95 -7.72 26.16
C PRO A 29 -24.24 -9.21 26.19
N SER A 30 -23.70 -9.95 25.22
CA SER A 30 -23.95 -11.39 25.08
C SER A 30 -22.71 -12.10 24.54
N LYS A 31 -22.66 -13.42 24.70
CA LYS A 31 -21.59 -14.25 24.15
C LYS A 31 -21.69 -14.26 22.63
N ILE A 32 -20.58 -13.95 21.96
CA ILE A 32 -20.43 -14.04 20.50
C ILE A 32 -19.62 -15.28 20.15
N THR A 33 -20.02 -15.93 19.06
CA THR A 33 -19.40 -17.19 18.58
C THR A 33 -18.82 -17.03 17.18
N ASP A 34 -19.32 -16.07 16.39
CA ASP A 34 -18.85 -15.77 15.05
C ASP A 34 -18.06 -14.46 15.01
N HIS A 35 -17.03 -14.41 14.15
CA HIS A 35 -16.19 -13.22 13.97
C HIS A 35 -16.97 -12.00 13.43
N ILE A 36 -18.09 -12.22 12.74
CA ILE A 36 -18.99 -11.17 12.27
C ILE A 36 -20.41 -11.50 12.72
N THR A 37 -20.87 -10.79 13.74
CA THR A 37 -22.25 -10.89 14.25
C THR A 37 -23.03 -9.67 13.77
N ASP A 38 -24.11 -9.86 13.01
CA ASP A 38 -24.94 -8.77 12.48
C ASP A 38 -26.41 -9.06 12.76
N ASN A 39 -26.93 -8.44 13.82
CA ASN A 39 -28.31 -8.65 14.25
C ASN A 39 -29.25 -7.58 13.67
N THR A 40 -28.72 -6.55 13.01
CA THR A 40 -29.50 -5.42 12.50
C THR A 40 -29.65 -5.44 10.98
N GLY A 41 -28.96 -6.36 10.29
CA GLY A 41 -28.89 -6.36 8.83
C GLY A 41 -28.09 -5.18 8.30
N ALA A 42 -27.06 -4.76 9.06
CA ALA A 42 -26.20 -3.62 8.74
C ALA A 42 -25.36 -3.84 7.49
N LEU A 43 -25.07 -5.10 7.17
CA LEU A 43 -24.15 -5.49 6.10
C LEU A 43 -24.89 -6.07 4.90
N THR A 44 -24.52 -5.58 3.71
CA THR A 44 -24.76 -6.30 2.45
C THR A 44 -23.83 -7.51 2.36
N ASP A 45 -24.12 -8.45 1.46
CA ASP A 45 -23.25 -9.61 1.21
C ASP A 45 -21.82 -9.20 0.81
N SER A 46 -21.71 -8.17 -0.04
CA SER A 46 -20.43 -7.60 -0.43
C SER A 46 -19.70 -6.93 0.74
N GLY A 47 -20.43 -6.22 1.61
CA GLY A 47 -19.88 -5.61 2.82
C GLY A 47 -19.37 -6.67 3.80
N ARG A 48 -20.13 -7.74 4.01
CA ARG A 48 -19.74 -8.87 4.86
C ARG A 48 -18.48 -9.57 4.34
N ALA A 49 -18.39 -9.80 3.03
CA ALA A 49 -17.20 -10.39 2.42
C ALA A 49 -15.95 -9.50 2.57
N ALA A 50 -16.12 -8.17 2.43
CA ALA A 50 -15.03 -7.22 2.60
C ALA A 50 -14.54 -7.18 4.06
N VAL A 51 -15.45 -7.16 5.03
CA VAL A 51 -15.12 -7.22 6.46
C VAL A 51 -14.41 -8.53 6.80
N GLY A 52 -14.92 -9.67 6.33
CA GLY A 52 -14.28 -10.97 6.53
C GLY A 52 -12.85 -11.01 6.00
N SER A 53 -12.65 -10.54 4.76
CA SER A 53 -11.31 -10.48 4.15
C SER A 53 -10.33 -9.59 4.91
N ALA A 54 -10.82 -8.51 5.53
CA ALA A 54 -9.99 -7.60 6.32
C ALA A 54 -9.61 -8.21 7.68
N ILE A 55 -10.55 -8.90 8.35
CA ILE A 55 -10.29 -9.67 9.57
C ILE A 55 -9.26 -10.78 9.30
N ASP A 56 -9.44 -11.54 8.22
CA ASP A 56 -8.52 -12.62 7.84
C ASP A 56 -7.10 -12.10 7.59
N ARG A 57 -6.97 -10.94 6.93
CA ARG A 57 -5.67 -10.29 6.72
C ARG A 57 -5.03 -9.91 8.05
N LEU A 58 -5.76 -9.23 8.92
CA LEU A 58 -5.27 -8.83 10.23
C LEU A 58 -4.78 -10.04 11.05
N TYR A 59 -5.53 -11.14 11.01
CA TYR A 59 -5.12 -12.37 11.70
C TYR A 59 -3.84 -12.97 11.10
N ARG A 60 -3.72 -13.01 9.76
CA ARG A 60 -2.50 -13.52 9.10
C ARG A 60 -1.26 -12.66 9.38
N ASP A 61 -1.42 -11.35 9.38
CA ASP A 61 -0.29 -10.41 9.42
C ASP A 61 0.14 -10.06 10.85
N ARG A 62 -0.78 -10.16 11.82
CA ARG A 62 -0.56 -9.74 13.21
C ARG A 62 -0.96 -10.77 14.26
N HIS A 63 -1.60 -11.87 13.88
CA HIS A 63 -2.20 -12.84 14.81
C HIS A 63 -3.22 -12.22 15.78
N ILE A 64 -3.84 -11.10 15.39
CA ILE A 64 -4.93 -10.47 16.14
C ILE A 64 -6.26 -10.99 15.57
N GLN A 65 -7.12 -11.53 16.44
CA GLN A 65 -8.48 -11.90 16.04
C GLN A 65 -9.43 -10.73 16.28
N LEU A 66 -9.90 -10.11 15.20
CA LEU A 66 -10.91 -9.06 15.29
C LEU A 66 -12.32 -9.65 15.21
N TRP A 67 -13.10 -9.38 16.24
CA TRP A 67 -14.52 -9.70 16.34
C TRP A 67 -15.34 -8.44 16.07
N VAL A 68 -16.28 -8.52 15.15
CA VAL A 68 -17.13 -7.39 14.75
C VAL A 68 -18.59 -7.69 15.06
N VAL A 69 -19.25 -6.78 15.77
CA VAL A 69 -20.65 -6.90 16.15
C VAL A 69 -21.44 -5.68 15.72
N TYR A 70 -22.53 -5.88 14.99
CA TYR A 70 -23.50 -4.83 14.66
C TYR A 70 -24.76 -4.99 15.51
N VAL A 71 -25.03 -3.96 16.31
CA VAL A 71 -26.19 -3.86 17.20
C VAL A 71 -27.01 -2.62 16.85
N ASP A 72 -28.27 -2.57 17.27
CA ASP A 72 -29.10 -1.37 17.07
C ASP A 72 -28.56 -0.22 17.92
N ASN A 73 -28.39 -0.48 19.21
CA ASN A 73 -27.82 0.42 20.21
C ASN A 73 -27.29 -0.35 21.42
N PHE A 74 -26.51 0.32 22.28
CA PHE A 74 -25.86 -0.28 23.46
C PHE A 74 -26.76 -0.39 24.71
N SER A 75 -28.07 -0.28 24.53
CA SER A 75 -29.03 -0.38 25.63
C SER A 75 -28.77 0.69 26.70
N ARG A 76 -28.81 0.31 27.98
CA ARG A 76 -28.46 1.19 29.10
C ARG A 76 -26.97 1.29 29.40
N PHE A 77 -26.13 0.61 28.62
CA PHE A 77 -24.70 0.51 28.88
C PHE A 77 -23.92 1.58 28.11
N LYS A 78 -22.87 2.09 28.73
CA LYS A 78 -21.83 2.81 27.97
C LYS A 78 -21.17 1.84 26.99
N PRO A 79 -20.79 2.28 25.79
CA PRO A 79 -20.17 1.42 24.78
C PRO A 79 -18.98 0.61 25.34
N GLU A 80 -18.13 1.23 26.16
CA GLU A 80 -16.96 0.59 26.77
C GLU A 80 -17.36 -0.52 27.75
N ASN A 81 -18.34 -0.25 28.61
CA ASN A 81 -18.84 -1.24 29.55
C ASN A 81 -19.55 -2.40 28.84
N TRP A 82 -20.25 -2.10 27.75
CA TRP A 82 -20.88 -3.11 26.91
C TRP A 82 -19.83 -4.04 26.30
N ALA A 83 -18.76 -3.48 25.70
CA ALA A 83 -17.67 -4.26 25.11
C ALA A 83 -16.96 -5.14 26.15
N ASN A 84 -16.67 -4.61 27.34
CA ASN A 84 -16.00 -5.36 28.41
C ASN A 84 -16.82 -6.57 28.88
N GLN A 85 -18.15 -6.42 28.98
CA GLN A 85 -19.04 -7.53 29.34
C GLN A 85 -19.13 -8.57 28.23
N THR A 86 -19.28 -8.14 26.97
CA THR A 86 -19.29 -9.03 25.80
C THR A 86 -17.99 -9.82 25.69
N ARG A 87 -16.84 -9.16 25.89
CA ARG A 87 -15.52 -9.81 25.88
C ARG A 87 -15.41 -10.89 26.96
N SER A 88 -15.76 -10.53 28.20
CA SER A 88 -15.72 -11.44 29.34
C SER A 88 -16.64 -12.66 29.13
N ALA A 89 -17.87 -12.43 28.62
CA ALA A 89 -18.82 -13.50 28.32
C ALA A 89 -18.37 -14.42 27.17
N SER A 90 -17.55 -13.90 26.27
CA SER A 90 -17.05 -14.63 25.09
C SER A 90 -15.72 -15.33 25.35
N GLY A 91 -15.06 -15.08 26.50
CA GLY A 91 -13.78 -15.71 26.85
C GLY A 91 -12.62 -15.23 25.97
N MET A 92 -12.72 -14.00 25.45
CA MET A 92 -11.71 -13.39 24.59
C MET A 92 -10.41 -13.08 25.36
N GLY A 93 -9.28 -13.40 24.74
CA GLY A 93 -7.94 -13.21 25.30
C GLY A 93 -7.27 -11.91 24.85
N ASP A 94 -5.98 -11.79 25.19
CA ASP A 94 -5.18 -10.57 24.98
C ASP A 94 -4.90 -10.23 23.50
N HIS A 95 -5.15 -11.17 22.59
CA HIS A 95 -4.98 -10.97 21.14
C HIS A 95 -6.32 -10.77 20.42
N ASP A 96 -7.43 -10.72 21.17
CA ASP A 96 -8.77 -10.59 20.62
C ASP A 96 -9.27 -9.15 20.71
N ALA A 97 -9.41 -8.52 19.55
CA ALA A 97 -9.97 -7.19 19.41
C ALA A 97 -11.50 -7.29 19.22
N LEU A 98 -12.25 -6.36 19.82
CA LEU A 98 -13.69 -6.24 19.65
C LEU A 98 -14.05 -4.88 19.08
N LEU A 99 -14.73 -4.88 17.93
CA LEU A 99 -15.42 -3.72 17.39
C LEU A 99 -16.93 -3.95 17.48
N ALA A 100 -17.62 -3.10 18.24
CA ALA A 100 -19.08 -3.10 18.25
C ALA A 100 -19.61 -1.77 17.71
N VAL A 101 -20.53 -1.84 16.75
CA VAL A 101 -21.10 -0.68 16.04
C VAL A 101 -22.60 -0.65 16.28
N ALA A 102 -23.09 0.45 16.86
CA ALA A 102 -24.50 0.74 17.01
C ALA A 102 -25.02 1.50 15.79
N THR A 103 -25.78 0.80 14.94
CA THR A 103 -26.20 1.32 13.63
C THR A 103 -27.29 2.39 13.72
N ASN A 104 -28.08 2.40 14.80
CA ASN A 104 -29.14 3.39 14.98
C ASN A 104 -28.60 4.69 15.61
N THR A 105 -27.73 4.57 16.61
CA THR A 105 -27.18 5.73 17.34
C THR A 105 -25.88 6.28 16.76
N LYS A 106 -25.34 5.68 15.70
CA LYS A 106 -24.02 6.03 15.11
C LYS A 106 -22.89 6.04 16.14
N SER A 107 -23.00 5.22 17.19
CA SER A 107 -21.98 5.09 18.22
C SER A 107 -21.25 3.77 18.02
N TYR A 108 -20.01 3.69 18.47
CA TYR A 108 -19.26 2.46 18.40
C TYR A 108 -18.27 2.40 19.55
N VAL A 109 -17.73 1.20 19.75
CA VAL A 109 -16.62 0.94 20.65
C VAL A 109 -15.64 0.03 19.93
N LEU A 110 -14.39 0.45 19.89
CA LEU A 110 -13.27 -0.39 19.48
C LEU A 110 -12.42 -0.63 20.71
N ASP A 111 -12.27 -1.88 21.10
CA ASP A 111 -11.45 -2.24 22.24
C ASP A 111 -10.44 -3.34 21.87
N VAL A 112 -9.17 -3.01 22.06
CA VAL A 112 -8.01 -3.72 21.53
C VAL A 112 -6.99 -3.80 22.65
N PRO A 113 -6.80 -4.97 23.26
CA PRO A 113 -5.81 -5.13 24.33
C PRO A 113 -4.39 -4.83 23.82
N GLY A 114 -3.59 -4.16 24.65
CA GLY A 114 -2.18 -3.87 24.34
C GLY A 114 -1.91 -2.72 23.37
N LEU A 115 -2.94 -2.11 22.75
CA LEU A 115 -2.74 -0.96 21.86
C LEU A 115 -2.63 0.36 22.64
N PRO A 116 -1.63 1.23 22.36
CA PRO A 116 -1.52 2.53 23.03
C PRO A 116 -2.75 3.42 22.80
N ALA A 117 -3.21 4.11 23.84
CA ALA A 117 -4.41 4.95 23.76
C ALA A 117 -4.33 6.05 22.69
N ALA A 118 -3.15 6.64 22.47
CA ALA A 118 -2.94 7.65 21.43
C ALA A 118 -3.16 7.09 20.01
N GLU A 119 -2.73 5.86 19.78
CA GLU A 119 -2.87 5.16 18.51
C GLU A 119 -4.30 4.69 18.28
N LEU A 120 -4.93 4.14 19.33
CA LEU A 120 -6.35 3.79 19.30
C LEU A 120 -7.21 5.02 19.00
N ASN A 121 -6.90 6.18 19.59
CA ASN A 121 -7.62 7.43 19.31
C ASN A 121 -7.38 7.94 17.89
N ALA A 122 -6.15 7.85 17.37
CA ALA A 122 -5.87 8.23 15.99
C ALA A 122 -6.59 7.33 14.99
N LEU A 123 -6.67 6.02 15.26
CA LEU A 123 -7.44 5.06 14.49
C LEU A 123 -8.93 5.41 14.48
N ARG A 124 -9.49 5.66 15.67
CA ARG A 124 -10.89 6.08 15.85
C ARG A 124 -11.21 7.33 15.02
N THR A 125 -10.49 8.42 15.27
CA THR A 125 -10.80 9.72 14.66
C THR A 125 -10.53 9.78 13.16
N ASN A 126 -9.47 9.14 12.67
CA ASN A 126 -9.08 9.28 11.26
C ASN A 126 -9.68 8.23 10.34
N GLN A 127 -9.97 7.02 10.85
CA GLN A 127 -10.37 5.89 10.01
C GLN A 127 -11.83 5.48 10.26
N ILE A 128 -12.26 5.45 11.52
CA ILE A 128 -13.55 4.88 11.89
C ILE A 128 -14.66 5.96 11.92
N ASP A 129 -14.40 7.10 12.57
CA ASP A 129 -15.37 8.20 12.71
C ASP A 129 -15.95 8.68 11.37
N PRO A 130 -15.17 8.82 10.26
CA PRO A 130 -15.72 9.23 8.98
C PRO A 130 -16.73 8.21 8.42
N ALA A 131 -16.41 6.91 8.50
CA ALA A 131 -17.26 5.84 7.99
C ALA A 131 -18.53 5.68 8.84
N VAL A 132 -18.40 5.73 10.16
CA VAL A 132 -19.54 5.70 11.09
C VAL A 132 -20.45 6.92 10.90
N GLY A 133 -19.85 8.11 10.71
CA GLY A 133 -20.59 9.34 10.42
C GLY A 133 -21.42 9.24 9.13
N ALA A 134 -20.83 8.65 8.09
CA ALA A 134 -21.43 8.39 6.79
C ALA A 134 -22.45 7.24 6.77
N LYS A 135 -22.60 6.48 7.87
CA LYS A 135 -23.41 5.24 7.97
C LYS A 135 -22.88 4.07 7.12
N GLU A 136 -21.60 4.09 6.80
CA GLU A 136 -20.91 3.05 6.05
C GLU A 136 -20.30 2.01 7.00
N TRP A 137 -21.15 1.17 7.58
CA TRP A 137 -20.79 0.26 8.68
C TRP A 137 -19.78 -0.83 8.30
N SER A 138 -19.83 -1.29 7.05
CA SER A 138 -18.86 -2.22 6.48
C SER A 138 -17.49 -1.56 6.34
N ILE A 139 -17.46 -0.32 5.85
CA ILE A 139 -16.23 0.47 5.71
C ILE A 139 -15.62 0.76 7.08
N ALA A 140 -16.42 1.07 8.09
CA ALA A 140 -15.94 1.28 9.46
C ALA A 140 -15.19 0.06 10.02
N ALA A 141 -15.71 -1.14 9.79
CA ALA A 141 -15.07 -2.38 10.25
C ALA A 141 -13.82 -2.74 9.45
N VAL A 142 -13.82 -2.53 8.13
CA VAL A 142 -12.62 -2.69 7.29
C VAL A 142 -11.54 -1.69 7.70
N ALA A 143 -11.92 -0.42 7.94
CA ALA A 143 -11.01 0.63 8.35
C ALA A 143 -10.41 0.36 9.74
N ALA A 144 -11.18 -0.23 10.65
CA ALA A 144 -10.67 -0.71 11.93
C ALA A 144 -9.64 -1.84 11.73
N ALA A 145 -9.96 -2.86 10.93
CA ALA A 145 -9.05 -3.97 10.66
C ALA A 145 -7.74 -3.53 9.99
N ASP A 146 -7.83 -2.74 8.91
CA ASP A 146 -6.67 -2.22 8.19
C ASP A 146 -5.86 -1.23 9.03
N GLY A 147 -6.54 -0.49 9.90
CA GLY A 147 -5.90 0.41 10.84
C GLY A 147 -5.11 -0.34 11.90
N LEU A 148 -5.67 -1.41 12.46
CA LEU A 148 -4.96 -2.30 13.41
C LEU A 148 -3.74 -2.98 12.78
N ASP A 149 -3.85 -3.37 11.51
CA ASP A 149 -2.71 -3.95 10.77
C ASP A 149 -1.55 -2.94 10.62
N LYS A 150 -1.88 -1.66 10.40
CA LYS A 150 -0.91 -0.55 10.29
C LYS A 150 -0.39 -0.05 11.64
N SER A 151 -1.22 -0.13 12.68
CA SER A 151 -0.96 0.44 14.01
C SER A 151 -0.18 -0.49 14.94
N ALA A 152 -0.22 -1.80 14.73
CA ALA A 152 0.66 -2.71 15.45
C ALA A 152 2.12 -2.47 15.00
N THR A 153 2.85 -1.68 15.79
CA THR A 153 4.30 -1.49 15.64
C THR A 153 4.97 -2.88 15.63
N PRO A 154 5.65 -3.32 14.56
CA PRO A 154 6.47 -4.54 14.61
C PRO A 154 7.49 -4.42 15.77
N PRO A 155 7.95 -5.54 16.39
CA PRO A 155 8.95 -5.49 17.46
C PRO A 155 10.08 -4.57 17.02
N ALA A 156 10.36 -3.55 17.85
CA ALA A 156 11.09 -2.37 17.46
C ALA A 156 12.38 -2.70 16.68
N ALA A 157 12.39 -2.43 15.39
CA ALA A 157 13.63 -1.99 14.75
C ALA A 157 14.07 -0.70 15.46
N PRO A 158 15.35 -0.54 15.82
CA PRO A 158 15.81 0.59 16.61
C PRO A 158 15.35 1.91 16.00
N LYS A 159 14.72 2.77 16.82
CA LYS A 159 14.23 4.11 16.44
C LYS A 159 15.36 4.90 15.78
N ARG A 160 15.40 4.87 14.44
CA ARG A 160 16.22 5.76 13.62
C ARG A 160 15.47 7.08 13.52
N ASN A 161 15.72 7.94 14.51
CA ASN A 161 15.50 9.38 14.47
C ASN A 161 15.76 9.95 13.07
N TRP A 162 14.68 10.26 12.34
CA TRP A 162 14.66 10.86 11.00
C TRP A 162 14.80 12.40 11.00
N ALA A 163 14.75 13.03 12.18
CA ALA A 163 14.97 14.47 12.36
C ALA A 163 16.33 15.02 11.83
N PRO A 164 17.48 14.30 11.86
CA PRO A 164 18.71 14.84 11.29
C PRO A 164 18.73 14.79 9.75
N ILE A 165 17.85 14.03 9.07
CA ILE A 165 17.86 13.94 7.60
C ILE A 165 17.24 15.20 6.97
N ALA A 166 16.15 15.74 7.55
CA ALA A 166 15.57 16.99 7.05
C ALA A 166 16.50 18.20 7.29
N ILE A 167 17.19 18.24 8.44
CA ILE A 167 18.17 19.29 8.75
C ILE A 167 19.42 19.13 7.87
N ALA A 168 19.91 17.91 7.66
CA ALA A 168 21.03 17.66 6.75
C ALA A 168 20.71 18.02 5.30
N VAL A 169 19.50 17.74 4.81
CA VAL A 169 19.08 18.13 3.45
C VAL A 169 18.97 19.64 3.32
N ILE A 170 18.43 20.35 4.31
CA ILE A 170 18.38 21.82 4.29
C ILE A 170 19.79 22.42 4.37
N VAL A 171 20.67 21.90 5.21
CA VAL A 171 22.07 22.35 5.28
C VAL A 171 22.80 22.05 3.98
N VAL A 172 22.58 20.88 3.35
CA VAL A 172 23.17 20.53 2.06
C VAL A 172 22.64 21.43 0.95
N VAL A 173 21.34 21.76 0.93
CA VAL A 173 20.76 22.68 -0.06
C VAL A 173 21.27 24.11 0.16
N VAL A 174 21.36 24.58 1.41
CA VAL A 174 21.92 25.90 1.74
C VAL A 174 23.40 25.95 1.37
N VAL A 175 24.19 24.91 1.63
CA VAL A 175 25.59 24.81 1.24
C VAL A 175 25.72 24.74 -0.29
N ILE A 176 24.87 23.99 -1.00
CA ILE A 176 24.86 23.96 -2.47
C ILE A 176 24.52 25.33 -3.05
N VAL A 177 23.55 26.04 -2.46
CA VAL A 177 23.17 27.40 -2.89
C VAL A 177 24.28 28.39 -2.56
N LEU A 178 24.91 28.31 -1.39
CA LEU A 178 26.05 29.16 -1.03
C LEU A 178 27.25 28.91 -1.95
N VAL A 179 27.53 27.64 -2.27
CA VAL A 179 28.60 27.22 -3.19
C VAL A 179 28.29 27.64 -4.62
N ALA A 180 27.04 27.54 -5.07
CA ALA A 180 26.62 28.00 -6.39
C ALA A 180 26.72 29.53 -6.49
N LEU A 181 26.28 30.27 -5.46
CA LEU A 181 26.40 31.72 -5.40
C LEU A 181 27.87 32.17 -5.31
N LEU A 182 28.71 31.49 -4.52
CA LEU A 182 30.16 31.74 -4.48
C LEU A 182 30.86 31.37 -5.77
N ALA A 183 30.44 30.29 -6.45
CA ALA A 183 30.99 29.88 -7.74
C ALA A 183 30.62 30.88 -8.83
N LEU A 184 29.39 31.41 -8.84
CA LEU A 184 28.94 32.45 -9.78
C LEU A 184 29.58 33.81 -9.49
N TYR A 185 29.74 34.17 -8.21
CA TYR A 185 30.45 35.38 -7.78
C TYR A 185 31.95 35.31 -8.08
N ARG A 186 32.58 34.13 -7.88
CA ARG A 186 33.96 33.85 -8.29
C ARG A 186 34.09 33.79 -9.81
N ARG A 187 33.12 33.27 -10.56
CA ARG A 187 33.15 33.31 -12.04
C ARG A 187 33.18 34.75 -12.56
N ARG A 188 32.48 35.66 -11.88
CA ARG A 188 32.52 37.10 -12.19
C ARG A 188 33.81 37.80 -11.77
N ARG A 189 34.57 37.26 -10.80
CA ARG A 189 35.85 37.83 -10.33
C ARG A 189 37.11 37.08 -10.81
N ARG A 190 36.97 35.88 -11.39
CA ARG A 190 38.06 35.02 -11.91
C ARG A 190 38.17 35.10 -13.43
N ALA A 191 38.10 36.32 -13.98
CA ALA A 191 38.74 36.60 -15.25
C ALA A 191 40.27 36.76 -15.09
N THR A 192 40.78 36.75 -13.86
CA THR A 192 42.21 36.78 -13.54
C THR A 192 42.47 35.97 -12.27
N ARG A 193 43.42 35.02 -12.35
CA ARG A 193 44.13 34.27 -11.28
C ARG A 193 43.70 32.81 -10.99
N ASP A 194 44.69 31.94 -11.23
CA ASP A 194 45.02 30.65 -10.59
C ASP A 194 44.21 29.43 -11.06
N ALA A 195 44.69 28.50 -11.92
CA ALA A 195 46.02 27.92 -12.15
C ALA A 195 46.68 27.35 -10.87
N GLY A 196 46.42 26.07 -10.60
CA GLY A 196 47.16 25.25 -9.62
C GLY A 196 46.30 24.65 -8.50
N GLN A 197 46.44 23.34 -8.29
CA GLN A 197 46.08 22.58 -7.07
C GLN A 197 44.62 22.14 -6.81
N VAL A 198 43.94 21.47 -7.75
CA VAL A 198 42.99 20.38 -7.36
C VAL A 198 42.89 19.35 -8.51
N SER A 199 43.92 18.52 -8.69
CA SER A 199 43.93 17.53 -9.79
C SER A 199 44.59 16.21 -9.45
N ILE A 200 44.57 15.77 -8.18
CA ILE A 200 45.25 14.52 -7.79
C ILE A 200 44.31 13.42 -7.24
N GLU A 201 43.10 13.71 -6.75
CA GLU A 201 42.31 12.65 -6.08
C GLU A 201 41.02 12.21 -6.80
N ALA A 202 40.70 12.81 -7.96
CA ALA A 202 39.60 12.35 -8.84
C ALA A 202 40.09 11.58 -10.09
N SER A 203 41.42 11.39 -10.21
CA SER A 203 42.09 10.81 -11.38
C SER A 203 42.14 9.27 -11.42
N ASP A 204 41.58 8.58 -10.42
CA ASP A 204 41.74 7.11 -10.29
C ASP A 204 40.66 6.28 -11.02
N ARG A 205 39.65 6.90 -11.63
CA ARG A 205 38.79 6.20 -12.62
C ARG A 205 39.21 6.59 -14.02
N SER A 206 40.04 5.74 -14.61
CA SER A 206 40.38 5.88 -16.03
C SER A 206 39.09 5.85 -16.87
N PRO A 207 38.90 6.80 -17.82
CA PRO A 207 37.76 6.78 -18.74
C PRO A 207 37.67 5.45 -19.51
N ALA A 208 38.80 4.78 -19.74
CA ALA A 208 38.85 3.47 -20.37
C ALA A 208 38.13 2.38 -19.54
N GLN A 209 38.22 2.42 -18.21
CA GLN A 209 37.53 1.47 -17.33
C GLN A 209 36.01 1.70 -17.31
N ALA A 210 35.58 2.97 -17.33
CA ALA A 210 34.16 3.30 -17.42
C ALA A 210 33.56 2.84 -18.74
N LEU A 211 34.29 3.05 -19.85
CA LEU A 211 33.92 2.61 -21.19
C LEU A 211 33.86 1.08 -21.31
N SER A 212 34.84 0.36 -20.76
CA SER A 212 34.84 -1.11 -20.81
C SER A 212 33.67 -1.71 -20.03
N THR A 213 33.35 -1.15 -18.86
CA THR A 213 32.21 -1.56 -18.04
C THR A 213 30.88 -1.32 -18.76
N ALA A 214 30.73 -0.15 -19.39
CA ALA A 214 29.53 0.19 -20.15
C ALA A 214 29.37 -0.72 -21.38
N ASP A 215 30.47 -1.01 -22.09
CA ASP A 215 30.46 -1.86 -23.29
C ASP A 215 30.09 -3.31 -22.97
N ALA A 216 30.67 -3.87 -21.90
CA ALA A 216 30.32 -5.21 -21.43
C ALA A 216 28.82 -5.34 -21.11
N ARG A 217 28.25 -4.34 -20.43
CA ARG A 217 26.82 -4.32 -20.10
C ARG A 217 25.94 -4.22 -21.35
N VAL A 218 26.25 -3.29 -22.27
CA VAL A 218 25.47 -3.13 -23.50
C VAL A 218 25.50 -4.41 -24.34
N ARG A 219 26.65 -5.08 -24.47
CA ARG A 219 26.78 -6.38 -25.16
C ARG A 219 25.95 -7.46 -24.47
N GLN A 220 26.07 -7.61 -23.16
CA GLN A 220 25.31 -8.60 -22.40
C GLN A 220 23.79 -8.46 -22.60
N VAL A 221 23.28 -7.22 -22.56
CA VAL A 221 21.85 -6.93 -22.76
C VAL A 221 21.44 -7.18 -24.22
N ALA A 222 22.30 -6.85 -25.19
CA ALA A 222 22.06 -7.15 -26.59
C ALA A 222 21.99 -8.66 -26.86
N ASP A 223 22.91 -9.44 -26.28
CA ASP A 223 22.93 -10.90 -26.40
C ASP A 223 21.71 -11.55 -25.72
N TYR A 224 21.27 -11.00 -24.58
CA TYR A 224 20.02 -11.41 -23.94
C TYR A 224 18.81 -11.12 -24.85
N ALA A 225 18.75 -9.91 -25.42
CA ALA A 225 17.67 -9.52 -26.32
C ALA A 225 17.64 -10.35 -27.61
N ALA A 226 18.80 -10.74 -28.14
CA ALA A 226 18.91 -11.61 -29.30
C ALA A 226 18.40 -13.04 -29.00
N ARG A 227 18.78 -13.60 -27.84
CA ARG A 227 18.33 -14.94 -27.41
C ARG A 227 16.83 -15.02 -27.15
N HIS A 228 16.22 -13.93 -26.70
CA HIS A 228 14.79 -13.86 -26.39
C HIS A 228 14.00 -13.01 -27.39
N GLY A 229 14.48 -12.90 -28.64
CA GLY A 229 14.00 -11.95 -29.65
C GLY A 229 12.49 -11.89 -29.85
N ASP A 230 11.78 -13.02 -29.76
CA ASP A 230 10.32 -13.06 -29.91
C ASP A 230 9.55 -12.50 -28.71
N SER A 231 10.19 -12.47 -27.54
CA SER A 231 9.57 -12.12 -26.26
C SER A 231 10.00 -10.75 -25.73
N VAL A 232 10.92 -10.06 -26.42
CA VAL A 232 11.42 -8.73 -26.02
C VAL A 232 10.61 -7.66 -26.75
N GLY A 233 10.06 -6.71 -26.00
CA GLY A 233 9.22 -5.64 -26.51
C GLY A 233 9.99 -4.52 -27.23
N ALA A 234 9.27 -3.66 -27.94
CA ALA A 234 9.84 -2.48 -28.60
C ALA A 234 10.49 -1.50 -27.61
N GLU A 235 9.96 -1.45 -26.38
CA GLU A 235 10.42 -0.55 -25.33
C GLU A 235 11.84 -0.90 -24.81
N ALA A 236 12.13 -2.20 -24.61
CA ALA A 236 13.46 -2.67 -24.25
C ALA A 236 14.48 -2.42 -25.38
N ARG A 237 14.07 -2.62 -26.64
CA ARG A 237 14.91 -2.35 -27.82
C ARG A 237 15.26 -0.86 -27.93
N ALA A 238 14.29 0.03 -27.74
CA ALA A 238 14.53 1.48 -27.79
C ALA A 238 15.58 1.93 -26.75
N ARG A 239 15.47 1.47 -25.50
CA ARG A 239 16.45 1.79 -24.45
C ARG A 239 17.84 1.21 -24.72
N LEU A 240 17.92 0.03 -25.33
CA LEU A 240 19.18 -0.55 -25.75
C LEU A 240 19.85 0.30 -26.85
N GLU A 241 19.09 0.81 -27.80
CA GLU A 241 19.60 1.73 -28.83
C GLU A 241 20.08 3.06 -28.23
N ASP A 242 19.35 3.63 -27.26
CA ASP A 242 19.82 4.83 -26.56
C ASP A 242 21.10 4.58 -25.75
N ALA A 243 21.22 3.41 -25.11
CA ALA A 243 22.46 3.01 -24.45
C ALA A 243 23.64 2.94 -25.43
N LYS A 244 23.44 2.34 -26.62
CA LYS A 244 24.46 2.29 -27.69
C LYS A 244 24.86 3.68 -28.17
N ARG A 245 23.90 4.59 -28.37
CA ARG A 245 24.17 5.99 -28.77
C ARG A 245 25.05 6.71 -27.77
N HIS A 246 24.74 6.61 -26.47
CA HIS A 246 25.56 7.21 -25.42
C HIS A 246 26.96 6.60 -25.34
N LEU A 247 27.08 5.29 -25.59
CA LEU A 247 28.37 4.62 -25.61
C LEU A 247 29.24 5.08 -26.79
N THR A 248 28.65 5.34 -27.96
CA THR A 248 29.35 5.95 -29.10
C THR A 248 29.79 7.40 -28.78
N ALA A 249 28.93 8.20 -28.13
CA ALA A 249 29.28 9.55 -27.70
C ALA A 249 30.44 9.55 -26.67
N ALA A 250 30.43 8.58 -25.75
CA ALA A 250 31.50 8.39 -24.77
C ALA A 250 32.85 8.10 -25.44
N ARG A 251 32.85 7.24 -26.47
CA ARG A 251 34.05 6.94 -27.27
C ARG A 251 34.55 8.15 -28.05
N GLY A 252 33.64 8.91 -28.66
CA GLY A 252 33.99 10.11 -29.44
C GLY A 252 34.55 11.24 -28.58
N THR A 253 34.17 11.30 -27.30
CA THR A 253 34.65 12.30 -26.35
C THR A 253 35.86 11.84 -25.53
N GLN A 254 36.23 10.56 -25.56
CA GLN A 254 37.35 10.02 -24.79
C GLN A 254 38.68 10.74 -25.08
N ALA A 255 38.96 11.05 -26.35
CA ALA A 255 40.21 11.70 -26.76
C ALA A 255 40.22 13.22 -26.53
N THR A 256 39.06 13.85 -26.33
CA THR A 256 38.90 15.31 -26.28
C THR A 256 38.50 15.81 -24.89
N ASN A 257 37.68 15.05 -24.15
CA ASN A 257 37.24 15.35 -22.79
C ASN A 257 36.94 14.06 -22.00
N GLU A 258 37.87 13.65 -21.15
CA GLU A 258 37.76 12.46 -20.31
C GLU A 258 36.57 12.50 -19.35
N ALA A 259 36.22 13.69 -18.81
CA ALA A 259 35.11 13.84 -17.88
C ALA A 259 33.75 13.61 -18.58
N ASP A 260 33.60 14.11 -19.80
CA ASP A 260 32.40 13.87 -20.61
C ASP A 260 32.30 12.40 -21.03
N ALA A 261 33.42 11.77 -21.37
CA ALA A 261 33.48 10.35 -21.70
C ALA A 261 32.99 9.48 -20.54
N ILE A 262 33.41 9.78 -19.30
CA ILE A 262 32.95 9.09 -18.09
C ILE A 262 31.45 9.32 -17.87
N ALA A 263 30.96 10.56 -18.04
CA ALA A 263 29.55 10.88 -17.88
C ALA A 263 28.66 10.11 -18.88
N TYR A 264 29.06 10.08 -20.16
CA TYR A 264 28.35 9.32 -21.19
C TYR A 264 28.41 7.81 -20.96
N ALA A 265 29.55 7.26 -20.51
CA ALA A 265 29.69 5.84 -20.18
C ALA A 265 28.77 5.42 -19.01
N ASN A 266 28.65 6.27 -17.98
CA ASN A 266 27.73 6.03 -16.86
C ASN A 266 26.25 6.09 -17.31
N ARG A 267 25.92 7.02 -18.21
CA ARG A 267 24.57 7.12 -18.81
C ARG A 267 24.22 5.87 -19.61
N ALA A 268 25.14 5.40 -20.45
CA ALA A 268 24.99 4.17 -21.22
C ALA A 268 24.76 2.94 -20.31
N SER A 269 25.56 2.82 -19.24
CA SER A 269 25.41 1.73 -18.26
C SER A 269 24.04 1.74 -17.57
N THR A 270 23.50 2.92 -17.27
CA THR A 270 22.18 3.09 -16.65
C THR A 270 21.06 2.68 -17.60
N LEU A 271 21.12 3.11 -18.86
CA LEU A 271 20.14 2.76 -19.88
C LEU A 271 20.16 1.27 -20.21
N ALA A 272 21.35 0.65 -20.25
CA ALA A 272 21.48 -0.79 -20.41
C ALA A 272 20.81 -1.57 -19.27
N ALA A 273 20.98 -1.12 -18.02
CA ALA A 273 20.31 -1.74 -16.86
C ALA A 273 18.79 -1.62 -16.95
N GLN A 274 18.26 -0.46 -17.37
CA GLN A 274 16.82 -0.29 -17.59
C GLN A 274 16.30 -1.18 -18.72
N ALA A 275 17.03 -1.27 -19.83
CA ALA A 275 16.68 -2.14 -20.95
C ALA A 275 16.61 -3.61 -20.51
N GLN A 276 17.53 -4.08 -19.67
CA GLN A 276 17.51 -5.43 -19.11
C GLN A 276 16.26 -5.67 -18.25
N THR A 277 15.91 -4.73 -17.36
CA THR A 277 14.72 -4.86 -16.50
C THR A 277 13.45 -4.97 -17.33
N VAL A 278 13.28 -4.12 -18.34
CA VAL A 278 12.12 -4.17 -19.24
C VAL A 278 12.13 -5.48 -20.03
N ALA A 279 13.26 -5.90 -20.58
CA ALA A 279 13.37 -7.15 -21.31
C ALA A 279 13.01 -8.37 -20.44
N ASN A 280 13.45 -8.42 -19.18
CA ASN A 280 13.11 -9.50 -18.25
C ASN A 280 11.60 -9.56 -17.98
N ASN A 281 10.95 -8.39 -17.84
CA ASN A 281 9.51 -8.30 -17.63
C ASN A 281 8.74 -8.77 -18.87
N ASP A 282 9.17 -8.38 -20.06
CA ASP A 282 8.56 -8.80 -21.33
C ASP A 282 8.65 -10.32 -21.51
N VAL A 283 9.83 -10.89 -21.24
CA VAL A 283 10.05 -12.34 -21.28
C VAL A 283 9.17 -13.05 -20.26
N ALA A 284 9.07 -12.56 -19.02
CA ALA A 284 8.20 -13.15 -18.00
C ALA A 284 6.72 -13.10 -18.40
N ALA A 285 6.27 -12.01 -19.03
CA ALA A 285 4.90 -11.87 -19.54
C ALA A 285 4.62 -12.85 -20.70
N ALA A 286 5.58 -13.05 -21.61
CA ALA A 286 5.47 -14.01 -22.70
C ALA A 286 5.32 -15.46 -22.19
N HIS A 287 6.04 -15.83 -21.12
CA HIS A 287 5.94 -17.17 -20.52
C HIS A 287 4.59 -17.41 -19.80
N ARG A 288 3.93 -16.36 -19.30
CA ARG A 288 2.61 -16.44 -18.63
C ARG A 288 1.44 -16.61 -19.60
N THR A 289 1.67 -16.50 -20.91
CA THR A 289 0.62 -16.63 -21.92
C THR A 289 0.81 -17.96 -22.66
N PRO A 290 0.17 -19.07 -22.24
CA PRO A 290 0.26 -20.32 -22.99
C PRO A 290 -0.38 -20.09 -24.35
N ARG A 291 0.38 -20.34 -25.42
CA ARG A 291 -0.15 -20.40 -26.80
C ARG A 291 -1.37 -21.32 -26.80
N ARG A 292 -2.57 -20.76 -26.96
CA ARG A 292 -3.80 -21.49 -27.26
C ARG A 292 -3.61 -22.13 -28.65
N ARG A 293 -2.97 -23.31 -28.65
CA ARG A 293 -2.71 -24.14 -29.81
C ARG A 293 -4.05 -24.59 -30.38
N GLY A 294 -4.27 -24.30 -31.66
CA GLY A 294 -5.54 -24.44 -32.34
C GLY A 294 -6.05 -25.87 -32.47
N THR A 295 -7.37 -25.97 -32.35
CA THR A 295 -8.27 -26.91 -33.02
C THR A 295 -9.57 -26.10 -33.20
N ALA A 296 -10.17 -25.92 -34.37
CA ALA A 296 -10.45 -26.93 -35.36
C ALA A 296 -10.51 -26.33 -36.77
N SER A 297 -9.81 -26.98 -37.70
CA SER A 297 -10.28 -27.14 -39.07
C SER A 297 -10.84 -28.56 -39.17
N LYS A 298 -12.11 -28.69 -39.55
CA LYS A 298 -12.60 -29.78 -40.40
C LYS A 298 -13.97 -29.39 -40.96
N ARG A 299 -13.95 -29.24 -42.29
CA ARG A 299 -15.00 -29.50 -43.30
C ARG A 299 -16.44 -29.21 -42.93
#